data_AF-A0A520Y7X8-F1
#
_entry.id   AF-A0A520Y7X8-F1
#
_cell.length_a   1.000
_cell.length_b   1.000
_cell.length_c   1.000
_cell.angle_alpha   90.00
_cell.angle_beta   90.00
_cell.angle_gamma   90.00
#
_symmetry.space_group_name_H-M   'P 1'
#
loop_
_entity.id
_entity.type
_entity.pdbx_description
1 polymer ?
#
loop_
_entity_poly.entity_id
_entity_poly.type
_entity_poly.pdbx_seq_one_letter_code
_entity_poly.pdbx_strand_id
1 'polypeptide(L)'
;MKGIMKAVLTSLCAALFLLCAARPAVADGDMKNCYSIAGEARYGALAYKHIVIVTNRCDITLQCEVWTDVDPSPRQSVTVEPQSTAEVLVRAVSPARSFKAFGECKK
;
A
#
# COMPACT_ATOMS: atom_id res chain seq x y z
N MET A 1 -47.94 -41.77 42.29
CA MET A 1 -47.62 -40.35 41.98
C MET A 1 -46.55 -40.34 40.89
N LYS A 2 -46.97 -40.04 39.67
CA LYS A 2 -46.16 -39.89 38.44
C LYS A 2 -45.16 -38.73 38.70
N GLY A 3 -43.85 -38.85 38.49
CA GLY A 3 -43.22 -39.03 37.18
C GLY A 3 -43.32 -37.73 36.39
N ILE A 4 -42.21 -37.27 35.79
CA ILE A 4 -42.08 -36.14 34.84
C ILE A 4 -41.73 -34.78 35.49
N MET A 5 -40.43 -34.45 35.59
CA MET A 5 -39.93 -33.08 35.37
C MET A 5 -38.39 -33.06 35.23
N LYS A 6 -37.84 -33.91 34.34
CA LYS A 6 -36.41 -33.89 33.94
C LYS A 6 -36.31 -33.37 32.51
N ALA A 7 -36.67 -32.12 32.21
CA ALA A 7 -36.58 -31.64 30.82
C ALA A 7 -36.68 -30.11 30.62
N VAL A 8 -36.00 -29.26 31.41
CA VAL A 8 -36.04 -27.80 31.12
C VAL A 8 -34.73 -27.07 31.43
N LEU A 9 -33.56 -27.70 31.28
CA LEU A 9 -32.30 -27.00 31.61
C LEU A 9 -31.15 -27.25 30.62
N THR A 10 -31.46 -27.50 29.34
CA THR A 10 -30.44 -27.81 28.31
C THR A 10 -30.74 -27.14 26.97
N SER A 11 -31.19 -25.88 26.96
CA SER A 11 -31.51 -25.21 25.69
C SER A 11 -31.32 -23.69 25.72
N LEU A 12 -30.17 -23.19 26.16
CA LEU A 12 -29.88 -21.75 26.10
C LEU A 12 -28.38 -21.41 25.97
N CYS A 13 -27.61 -22.14 25.16
CA CYS A 13 -26.19 -21.79 24.89
C CYS A 13 -25.77 -21.82 23.40
N ALA A 14 -26.64 -22.18 22.46
CA ALA A 14 -26.21 -22.46 21.09
C ALA A 14 -26.28 -21.27 20.11
N ALA A 15 -26.81 -20.10 20.49
CA ALA A 15 -27.14 -19.05 19.52
C ALA A 15 -26.12 -17.92 19.34
N LEU A 16 -25.02 -17.87 20.12
CA LEU A 16 -24.14 -16.68 20.17
C LEU A 16 -22.87 -16.74 19.29
N PHE A 17 -22.64 -17.81 18.52
CA PHE A 17 -21.35 -18.01 17.81
C PHE A 17 -21.33 -17.63 16.32
N LEU A 18 -22.42 -17.09 15.75
CA LEU A 18 -22.57 -16.94 14.29
C LEU A 18 -22.18 -15.58 13.70
N LEU A 19 -21.53 -14.67 14.45
CA LEU A 19 -21.25 -13.29 13.97
C LEU A 19 -19.81 -13.00 13.50
N CYS A 20 -18.90 -13.98 13.38
CA CYS A 20 -17.47 -13.68 13.31
C CYS A 20 -16.78 -13.69 11.92
N ALA A 21 -17.48 -13.60 10.78
CA ALA A 21 -16.78 -13.75 9.48
C ALA A 21 -17.23 -12.84 8.33
N ALA A 22 -17.80 -11.66 8.60
CA ALA A 22 -17.89 -10.64 7.56
C ALA A 22 -16.54 -9.93 7.42
N ARG A 23 -15.60 -10.54 6.68
CA ARG A 23 -14.40 -9.83 6.22
C ARG A 23 -14.83 -8.84 5.13
N PRO A 24 -14.61 -7.53 5.29
CA PRO A 24 -14.87 -6.59 4.21
C PRO A 24 -13.97 -6.98 3.04
N ALA A 25 -14.59 -7.26 1.89
CA ALA A 25 -13.86 -7.38 0.64
C ALA A 25 -13.31 -5.98 0.31
N VAL A 26 -12.01 -5.78 0.54
CA VAL A 26 -11.32 -4.58 0.09
C VAL A 26 -11.44 -4.54 -1.43
N ALA A 27 -12.27 -3.64 -1.93
CA ALA A 27 -12.54 -3.49 -3.34
C ALA A 27 -11.25 -3.05 -4.06
N ASP A 28 -10.95 -3.67 -5.20
CA ASP A 28 -9.71 -3.47 -5.98
C ASP A 28 -9.52 -2.00 -6.48
N GLY A 29 -10.51 -1.13 -6.26
CA GLY A 29 -10.43 0.32 -6.47
C GLY A 29 -9.69 1.12 -5.38
N ASP A 30 -9.32 0.50 -4.25
CA ASP A 30 -8.69 1.19 -3.11
C ASP A 30 -7.22 1.60 -3.36
N MET A 31 -6.51 0.87 -4.22
CA MET A 31 -5.05 0.95 -4.28
C MET A 31 -4.55 2.30 -4.80
N LYS A 32 -5.23 2.90 -5.80
CA LYS A 32 -4.83 4.20 -6.37
C LYS A 32 -4.94 5.37 -5.38
N ASN A 33 -5.73 5.22 -4.31
CA ASN A 33 -5.91 6.27 -3.31
C ASN A 33 -4.94 6.12 -2.11
N CYS A 34 -4.42 4.91 -1.89
CA CYS A 34 -3.59 4.60 -0.73
C CYS A 34 -2.08 4.75 -0.99
N TYR A 35 -1.62 5.00 -2.22
CA TYR A 35 -0.23 5.41 -2.47
C TYR A 35 -0.13 6.68 -3.31
N SER A 36 1.02 7.35 -3.24
CA SER A 36 1.35 8.51 -4.07
C SER A 36 2.79 8.47 -4.58
N ILE A 37 3.00 9.10 -5.74
CA ILE A 37 4.31 9.20 -6.39
C ILE A 37 4.60 10.68 -6.63
N ALA A 38 5.76 11.12 -6.17
CA ALA A 38 6.23 12.49 -6.33
C ALA A 38 7.67 12.50 -6.86
N GLY A 39 8.02 13.54 -7.61
CA GLY A 39 9.39 13.79 -8.05
C GLY A 39 10.00 14.94 -7.28
N GLU A 40 11.24 14.79 -6.83
CA GLU A 40 12.02 15.85 -6.22
C GLU A 40 13.38 15.98 -6.91
N ALA A 41 13.70 17.21 -7.33
CA ALA A 41 15.01 17.55 -7.86
C ALA A 41 15.86 18.17 -6.74
N ARG A 42 16.77 17.39 -6.16
CA ARG A 42 17.65 17.85 -5.08
C ARG A 42 18.99 18.28 -5.66
N TYR A 43 19.39 19.53 -5.44
CA TYR A 43 20.70 20.00 -5.88
C TYR A 43 21.81 19.38 -5.03
N GLY A 44 22.82 18.79 -5.68
CA GLY A 44 24.04 18.27 -5.06
C GLY A 44 25.26 19.12 -5.38
N ALA A 45 26.46 18.53 -5.28
CA ALA A 45 27.72 19.27 -5.44
C ALA A 45 27.86 20.01 -6.78
N LEU A 46 27.39 19.44 -7.90
CA LEU A 46 27.54 20.03 -9.25
C LEU A 46 26.33 19.84 -10.17
N ALA A 47 25.31 19.08 -9.76
CA ALA A 47 24.15 18.74 -10.58
C ALA A 47 22.95 18.38 -9.70
N TYR A 48 21.76 18.30 -10.30
CA TYR A 48 20.57 17.81 -9.62
C TYR A 48 20.52 16.29 -9.61
N LYS A 49 20.10 15.75 -8.47
CA LYS A 49 19.62 14.39 -8.33
C LYS A 49 18.12 14.38 -8.57
N HIS A 50 17.65 13.50 -9.44
CA HIS A 50 16.23 13.25 -9.64
C HIS A 50 15.84 12.06 -8.77
N ILE A 51 15.02 12.33 -7.76
CA ILE A 51 14.57 11.36 -6.78
C ILE A 51 13.07 11.18 -6.96
N VAL A 52 12.63 9.94 -7.07
CA VAL A 52 11.21 9.60 -7.02
C VAL A 52 10.88 9.14 -5.61
N ILE A 53 9.88 9.76 -5.01
CA ILE A 53 9.39 9.47 -3.66
C ILE A 53 8.09 8.70 -3.81
N VAL A 54 8.04 7.51 -3.22
CA VAL A 54 6.85 6.66 -3.18
C VAL A 54 6.37 6.59 -1.74
N THR A 55 5.16 7.08 -1.50
CA THR A 55 4.52 7.00 -0.18
C THR A 55 3.44 5.94 -0.22
N ASN A 56 3.56 4.93 0.65
CA ASN A 56 2.59 3.88 0.84
C ASN A 56 1.80 4.14 2.13
N ARG A 57 0.51 4.47 2.00
CA ARG A 57 -0.46 4.58 3.10
C ARG A 57 -1.43 3.40 3.14
N CYS A 58 -1.17 2.36 2.35
CA CYS A 58 -1.89 1.11 2.42
C CYS A 58 -1.39 0.28 3.62
N ASP A 59 -2.21 -0.64 4.11
CA ASP A 59 -1.86 -1.57 5.20
C ASP A 59 -1.12 -2.82 4.70
N ILE A 60 -0.64 -2.79 3.45
CA ILE A 60 0.07 -3.87 2.77
C ILE A 60 1.37 -3.35 2.16
N THR A 61 2.36 -4.23 2.03
CA THR A 61 3.58 -3.95 1.29
C THR A 61 3.25 -3.76 -0.19
N LEU A 62 3.86 -2.78 -0.84
CA LEU A 62 3.72 -2.53 -2.28
C LEU A 62 5.01 -2.85 -3.01
N GLN A 63 4.87 -3.39 -4.22
CA GLN A 63 5.92 -3.52 -5.21
C GLN A 63 5.69 -2.49 -6.31
N CYS A 64 6.59 -1.53 -6.46
CA CYS A 64 6.44 -0.41 -7.38
C CYS A 64 7.53 -0.39 -8.44
N GLU A 65 7.17 0.03 -9.64
CA GLU A 65 8.10 0.46 -10.68
C GLU A 65 8.00 1.98 -10.84
N VAL A 66 9.14 2.68 -10.80
CA VAL A 66 9.20 4.13 -10.94
C VAL A 66 10.13 4.57 -12.07
N TRP A 67 9.78 5.67 -12.71
CA TRP A 67 10.56 6.28 -13.79
C TRP A 67 10.25 7.77 -13.91
N THR A 68 10.91 8.45 -14.84
CA THR A 68 10.67 9.87 -15.11
C THR A 68 10.46 10.13 -16.60
N ASP A 69 10.04 11.33 -16.98
CA ASP A 69 9.99 11.75 -18.39
C ASP A 69 11.38 11.89 -19.02
N VAL A 70 12.39 12.20 -18.20
CA VAL A 70 13.80 12.30 -18.63
C VAL A 70 14.46 10.92 -18.74
N ASP A 71 14.04 9.97 -17.90
CA ASP A 71 14.50 8.59 -17.84
C ASP A 71 13.32 7.62 -17.86
N PRO A 72 12.66 7.41 -19.01
CA PRO A 72 11.50 6.52 -19.10
C PRO A 72 11.88 5.03 -19.01
N SER A 73 13.16 4.69 -19.26
CA SER A 73 13.70 3.34 -19.12
C SER A 73 15.19 3.39 -18.75
N PRO A 74 15.69 2.47 -17.90
CA PRO A 74 14.96 1.41 -17.22
C PRO A 74 14.11 1.93 -16.06
N ARG A 75 12.94 1.31 -15.84
CA ARG A 75 12.13 1.55 -14.65
C ARG A 75 12.83 0.94 -13.44
N GLN A 76 12.80 1.63 -12.31
CA GLN A 76 13.42 1.17 -11.07
C GLN A 76 12.38 0.46 -10.20
N SER A 77 12.68 -0.75 -9.75
CA SER A 77 11.83 -1.49 -8.83
C SER A 77 12.10 -1.09 -7.38
N VAL A 78 11.05 -0.91 -6.59
CA VAL A 78 11.15 -0.58 -5.16
C VAL A 78 10.03 -1.27 -4.37
N THR A 79 10.41 -1.90 -3.26
CA THR A 79 9.47 -2.40 -2.26
C THR A 79 9.20 -1.28 -1.25
N VAL A 80 7.93 -1.02 -0.94
CA VAL A 80 7.53 -0.02 0.04
C VAL A 80 6.65 -0.67 1.10
N GLU A 81 7.13 -0.72 2.33
CA GLU A 81 6.41 -1.33 3.46
C GLU A 81 5.10 -0.59 3.77
N PRO A 82 4.15 -1.22 4.49
CA PRO A 82 2.92 -0.57 4.92
C PRO A 82 3.21 0.73 5.67
N GLN A 83 2.38 1.75 5.44
CA GLN A 83 2.46 3.03 6.15
C GLN A 83 3.87 3.67 6.12
N SER A 84 4.62 3.49 5.04
CA SER A 84 6.01 3.94 4.91
C SER A 84 6.27 4.75 3.64
N THR A 85 7.48 5.29 3.52
CA THR A 85 7.92 6.04 2.34
C THR A 85 9.28 5.53 1.89
N ALA A 86 9.45 5.36 0.58
CA ALA A 86 10.73 5.03 -0.05
C ALA A 86 11.17 6.13 -1.00
N GLU A 87 12.47 6.39 -1.04
CA GLU A 87 13.09 7.30 -2.01
C GLU A 87 13.98 6.52 -2.98
N VAL A 88 13.79 6.76 -4.27
CA VAL A 88 14.54 6.10 -5.34
C VAL A 88 15.29 7.15 -6.13
N LEU A 89 16.62 7.07 -6.12
CA LEU A 89 17.46 7.89 -7.00
C LEU A 89 17.37 7.34 -8.42
N VAL A 90 16.67 8.04 -9.31
CA VAL A 90 16.53 7.64 -10.72
C VAL A 90 17.69 8.19 -11.55
N ARG A 91 18.17 9.40 -11.25
CA ARG A 91 19.33 10.00 -11.93
C ARG A 91 20.18 10.81 -10.95
N ALA A 92 21.49 10.56 -10.94
CA ALA A 92 22.43 11.21 -10.03
C ALA A 92 22.96 12.56 -10.53
N VAL A 93 23.07 12.73 -11.86
CA VAL A 93 23.71 13.89 -12.49
C VAL A 93 22.81 14.42 -13.59
N SER A 94 21.87 15.29 -13.22
CA SER A 94 20.95 15.94 -14.13
C SER A 94 21.18 17.46 -14.17
N PRO A 95 21.20 18.08 -15.36
CA PRO A 95 21.15 19.54 -15.46
C PRO A 95 19.74 20.09 -15.22
N ALA A 96 18.70 19.25 -15.32
CA ALA A 96 17.31 19.68 -15.23
C ALA A 96 16.87 19.89 -13.77
N ARG A 97 16.24 21.05 -13.51
CA ARG A 97 15.71 21.44 -12.18
C ARG A 97 14.31 20.90 -11.90
N SER A 98 13.65 20.37 -12.93
CA SER A 98 12.29 19.86 -12.88
C SER A 98 12.17 18.67 -13.82
N PHE A 99 11.32 17.71 -13.44
CA PHE A 99 10.99 16.52 -14.21
C PHE A 99 9.61 16.03 -13.76
N LYS A 100 8.99 15.13 -14.52
CA LYS A 100 7.78 14.43 -14.11
C LYS A 100 8.13 13.04 -13.62
N ALA A 101 7.69 12.70 -12.42
CA ALA A 101 7.80 11.34 -11.88
C ALA A 101 6.56 10.54 -12.25
N PHE A 102 6.77 9.27 -12.56
CA PHE A 102 5.72 8.30 -12.83
C PHE A 102 6.01 7.02 -12.04
N GLY A 103 4.96 6.23 -11.83
CA GLY A 103 5.14 4.86 -11.43
C GLY A 103 3.84 4.09 -11.27
N GLU A 104 4.01 2.79 -11.14
CA GLU A 104 2.94 1.80 -11.04
C GLU A 104 3.26 0.90 -9.87
N CYS A 105 2.31 0.76 -8.93
CA CYS A 105 2.44 -0.10 -7.77
C CYS A 105 1.44 -1.24 -7.83
N LYS A 106 1.83 -2.39 -7.29
CA LYS A 106 0.98 -3.56 -7.07
C LYS A 106 1.18 -4.12 -5.66
N LYS A 107 0.15 -4.81 -5.17
CA LYS A 107 0.20 -5.63 -3.94
C LYS A 107 1.06 -6.88 -4.13
#